data_AF-A0A8T7BJW5-F1
#
_entry.id   AF-A0A8T7BJW5-F1
#
_cell.length_a   1.000
_cell.length_b   1.000
_cell.length_c   1.000
_cell.angle_alpha   90.00
_cell.angle_beta   90.00
_cell.angle_gamma   90.00
#
_symmetry.space_group_name_H-M   'P 1'
#
loop_
_entity.id
_entity.type
_entity.pdbx_description
1 polymer ?
#
loop_
_entity_poly.entity_id
_entity_poly.type
_entity_poly.pdbx_seq_one_letter_code
_entity_poly.pdbx_strand_id
1 'polypeptide(L)' 'LVDDPIQMYLADIFTVSVNLAGLPAISVPAGFSSGLPVGLQIIGNYFSEPRLLNLAHRFQQDTDWHKQVPEGFAE' A
#
# COMPACT_ATOMS: atom_id res chain seq x y z
N LEU A 1 -14.66 11.32 -9.60
CA LEU A 1 -14.12 10.08 -10.21
C LEU A 1 -14.99 9.62 -11.38
N VAL A 2 -16.31 9.50 -11.22
CA VAL A 2 -17.21 9.07 -12.32
C VAL A 2 -17.24 10.07 -13.49
N ASP A 3 -17.08 11.37 -13.20
CA ASP A 3 -17.16 12.44 -14.21
C ASP A 3 -15.82 12.76 -14.90
N ASP A 4 -14.71 12.16 -14.45
CA ASP A 4 -13.38 12.34 -15.04
C ASP A 4 -12.68 10.97 -15.22
N PRO A 5 -12.77 10.37 -16.42
CA PRO A 5 -12.21 9.05 -16.66
C PRO A 5 -10.68 9.03 -16.57
N ILE A 6 -10.00 10.15 -16.83
CA ILE A 6 -8.53 10.21 -16.72
C ILE A 6 -8.12 10.12 -15.26
N GLN A 7 -8.80 10.85 -14.36
CA GLN A 7 -8.56 10.74 -12.92
C GLN A 7 -8.83 9.32 -12.40
N MET A 8 -9.85 8.63 -12.94
CA MET A 8 -10.11 7.24 -12.61
C MET A 8 -8.93 6.33 -13.01
N TYR A 9 -8.38 6.48 -14.22
CA TYR A 9 -7.19 5.72 -14.67
C TYR A 9 -5.90 6.07 -13.93
N LEU A 10 -5.81 7.25 -13.33
CA LEU A 10 -4.62 7.63 -12.55
C LEU A 10 -4.64 7.01 -11.15
N ALA A 11 -5.79 6.52 -10.69
CA ALA A 11 -5.92 5.93 -9.36
C ALA A 11 -5.02 4.68 -9.17
N ASP A 12 -4.79 3.92 -10.23
CA ASP A 12 -4.01 2.68 -10.23
C ASP A 12 -2.68 2.79 -10.98
N ILE A 13 -2.23 4.02 -11.29
CA ILE A 13 -0.98 4.27 -12.04
C ILE A 13 0.25 3.58 -11.42
N PHE A 14 0.31 3.53 -10.09
CA PHE A 14 1.42 2.91 -9.38
C PHE A 14 1.24 1.41 -9.17
N THR A 15 0.05 0.85 -9.37
CA THR A 15 -0.26 -0.57 -9.10
C THR A 15 -0.40 -1.41 -10.36
N VAL A 16 -0.78 -0.84 -11.51
CA VAL A 16 -0.96 -1.61 -12.75
C VAL A 16 0.34 -2.24 -13.26
N SER A 17 1.47 -1.53 -13.14
CA SER A 17 2.75 -1.98 -13.69
C SER A 17 3.22 -3.31 -13.09
N VAL A 18 2.97 -3.56 -11.79
CA VAL A 18 3.34 -4.81 -11.12
C VAL A 18 2.49 -6.00 -11.61
N ASN A 19 1.19 -5.78 -11.87
CA ASN A 19 0.33 -6.82 -12.44
C ASN A 19 0.82 -7.27 -13.82
N LEU A 20 1.21 -6.32 -14.68
CA LEU A 20 1.74 -6.62 -16.01
C LEU A 20 3.09 -7.33 -15.96
N ALA A 21 3.94 -6.98 -14.98
CA ALA A 21 5.24 -7.61 -14.78
C ALA A 21 5.16 -9.01 -14.13
N GLY A 22 4.03 -9.36 -13.49
CA GLY A 22 3.87 -10.61 -12.76
C GLY A 22 4.72 -10.69 -11.49
N LEU A 23 5.06 -9.55 -10.88
CA LEU A 23 5.88 -9.48 -9.67
C LEU A 23 5.01 -9.51 -8.41
N PRO A 24 5.51 -10.07 -7.29
CA PRO A 24 4.80 -9.96 -6.02
C PRO A 24 4.92 -8.53 -5.46
N ALA A 25 3.82 -7.98 -4.97
CA ALA A 25 3.79 -6.69 -4.29
C ALA A 25 2.90 -6.73 -3.05
N ILE A 26 3.21 -5.87 -2.07
CA ILE A 26 2.42 -5.68 -0.86
C ILE A 26 2.24 -4.18 -0.60
N SER A 27 1.06 -3.81 -0.10
CA SER A 27 0.80 -2.47 0.43
C SER A 27 0.74 -2.55 1.95
N VAL A 28 1.47 -1.68 2.64
CA VAL A 28 1.49 -1.57 4.11
C VAL A 28 1.13 -0.16 4.56
N PRO A 29 0.43 0.04 5.69
CA PRO A 29 0.16 1.37 6.23
C PRO A 29 1.46 2.11 6.54
N ALA A 30 1.60 3.34 6.06
CA ALA A 30 2.83 4.13 6.17
C ALA A 30 2.61 5.52 6.78
N GLY A 31 1.51 5.68 7.51
CA GLY A 31 1.16 6.91 8.22
C GLY A 31 -0.08 7.60 7.65
N PHE A 32 -0.18 8.89 7.92
CA PHE A 32 -1.32 9.71 7.55
C PHE A 32 -0.87 10.98 6.83
N SER A 33 -1.66 11.41 5.86
CA SER A 33 -1.51 12.69 5.19
C SER A 33 -2.87 13.37 5.14
N SER A 34 -2.95 14.61 5.63
CA SER A 34 -4.20 15.37 5.70
C SER A 34 -5.34 14.62 6.42
N GLY A 35 -5.01 13.86 7.46
CA GLY A 35 -5.98 13.06 8.23
C GLY A 35 -6.42 11.75 7.57
N LEU A 36 -5.92 11.42 6.38
CA LEU A 36 -6.25 10.20 5.66
C LEU A 36 -5.08 9.20 5.71
N PRO A 37 -5.35 7.88 5.82
CA PRO A 37 -4.31 6.86 5.84
C PRO A 37 -3.60 6.78 4.48
N VAL A 38 -2.29 6.62 4.53
CA VAL A 38 -1.43 6.46 3.35
C VAL A 38 -0.78 5.07 3.37
N GLY A 39 -0.75 4.41 2.21
CA GLY A 39 -0.08 3.13 2.01
C GLY A 39 1.28 3.29 1.32
N LEU A 40 2.22 2.40 1.65
CA LEU A 40 3.49 2.22 0.94
C LEU A 40 3.44 0.90 0.17
N GLN A 41 3.67 0.96 -1.14
CA GLN A 41 3.81 -0.23 -1.99
C GLN A 41 5.28 -0.68 -2.03
N ILE A 42 5.50 -1.97 -1.75
CA ILE A 42 6.80 -2.62 -1.84
C ILE A 42 6.70 -3.74 -2.87
N ILE A 43 7.60 -3.75 -3.84
CA ILE A 43 7.64 -4.74 -4.93
C ILE A 43 8.84 -5.66 -4.72
N GLY A 44 8.59 -6.96 -4.68
CA GLY A 44 9.62 -8.00 -4.64
C GLY A 44 10.00 -8.50 -6.03
N ASN A 45 11.08 -9.28 -6.11
CA ASN A 45 11.39 -10.04 -7.32
C ASN A 45 10.48 -11.29 -7.42
N TYR A 46 10.47 -11.96 -8.56
CA TYR A 46 9.73 -13.22 -8.75
C TYR A 46 9.98 -14.22 -7.61
N PHE A 47 8.89 -14.81 -7.10
CA PHE A 47 8.89 -15.83 -6.05
C PHE A 47 9.60 -15.42 -4.73
N SER A 48 9.63 -14.12 -4.43
CA SER A 48 10.28 -13.58 -3.22
C SER A 48 9.31 -13.17 -2.11
N GLU A 49 8.08 -13.69 -2.11
CA GLU A 49 7.04 -13.43 -1.11
C GLU A 49 7.53 -13.62 0.33
N PRO A 50 8.33 -14.65 0.69
CA PRO A 50 8.84 -14.78 2.06
C PRO A 50 9.71 -13.60 2.49
N ARG A 51 10.52 -13.05 1.56
CA ARG A 51 11.35 -11.86 1.83
C ARG A 51 10.47 -10.62 1.94
N LEU A 52 9.49 -10.49 1.04
CA LEU A 52 8.57 -9.35 1.00
C LEU A 52 7.74 -9.27 2.29
N LEU A 53 7.19 -10.40 2.74
CA LEU A 53 6.44 -10.52 4.00
C LEU A 53 7.32 -10.23 5.21
N ASN A 54 8.56 -10.74 5.25
CA ASN A 54 9.49 -10.44 6.33
C ASN A 54 9.85 -8.94 6.39
N LEU A 55 10.02 -8.28 5.24
CA LEU A 55 10.26 -6.84 5.18
C LEU A 55 9.06 -6.04 5.71
N ALA A 56 7.84 -6.39 5.27
CA ALA A 56 6.61 -5.78 5.76
C ALA A 56 6.44 -5.98 7.27
N HIS A 57 6.73 -7.19 7.77
CA HIS A 57 6.67 -7.49 9.19
C HIS A 57 7.67 -6.66 10.00
N ARG A 58 8.93 -6.55 9.54
CA ARG A 58 9.93 -5.68 10.20
C ARG A 58 9.51 -4.22 10.21
N PHE A 59 8.99 -3.72 9.09
CA PHE A 59 8.46 -2.36 9.03
C PHE A 59 7.34 -2.11 10.05
N GLN A 60 6.48 -3.11 10.30
CA GLN A 60 5.47 -3.05 11.36
C GLN A 60 6.03 -3.21 12.77
N GLN A 61 7.19 -3.84 12.97
CA GLN A 61 7.85 -3.86 14.29
C GLN A 61 8.48 -2.50 14.62
N ASP A 62 8.96 -1.79 13.61
CA ASP A 62 9.61 -0.49 13.76
C ASP A 62 8.61 0.69 13.72
N THR A 63 7.33 0.43 13.41
CA THR A 63 6.29 1.47 13.28
C THR A 63 4.94 1.01 13.82
N ASP A 64 4.14 1.94 14.35
CA ASP A 64 2.80 1.62 14.87
C ASP A 64 1.65 2.00 13.91
N TRP A 65 1.94 2.34 12.66
CA TRP A 65 0.93 2.78 11.69
C TRP A 65 -0.18 1.75 11.48
N HIS A 66 0.17 0.46 11.54
CA HIS A 66 -0.77 -0.66 11.40
C HIS A 66 -1.73 -0.82 12.59
N LYS A 67 -1.52 -0.10 13.70
CA LYS A 67 -2.39 -0.09 14.88
C LYS A 67 -3.30 1.14 14.94
N GLN A 68 -3.08 2.13 14.08
CA GLN A 68 -3.84 3.37 14.09
C GLN A 68 -5.12 3.22 13.27
N VAL A 69 -6.21 3.76 13.80
CA VAL A 69 -7.53 3.76 13.17
C VAL A 69 -7.93 5.22 12.90
N PRO A 70 -8.46 5.55 11.71
CA PRO A 70 -8.92 6.91 11.44
C PRO A 70 -10.05 7.32 12.39
N GLU A 71 -10.12 8.61 12.76
CA GLU A 71 -11.02 9.14 13.80
C GLU A 71 -12.51 8.76 13.60
N GLY A 72 -12.98 8.62 12.37
CA GLY A 72 -14.37 8.22 12.06
C GLY A 72 -14.70 6.74 12.25
N PHE A 73 -13.71 5.92 12.64
CA PHE A 73 -13.83 4.46 12.75
C PHE A 73 -13.31 3.92 14.08
N ALA A 74 -12.81 4.77 14.98
CA ALA A 74 -12.42 4.37 16.32
C ALA A 74 -13.66 4.27 17.23
N GLU A 75 -13.88 3.11 17.87
CA GLU A 75 -14.91 2.91 18.90
C GLU A 75 -14.52 3.54 20.24
#